data_AF-A0A6I2ZCN2-F1
#
_entry.id   AF-A0A6I2ZCN2-F1
#
_cell.length_a   1.000
_cell.length_b   1.000
_cell.length_c   1.000
_cell.angle_alpha   90.00
_cell.angle_beta   90.00
_cell.angle_gamma   90.00
#
_symmetry.space_group_name_H-M   'P 1'
#
loop_
_entity.id
_entity.type
_entity.pdbx_description
1 polymer ?
#
loop_
_entity_poly.entity_id
_entity_poly.type
_entity_poly.pdbx_seq_one_letter_code
_entity_poly.pdbx_strand_id
1 'polypeptide(L)'
;MSISVETPSALDSAAPSASAAPTKRRFGFPVKMRWKLLASYAAAFTVVFAFIAVWVVQYTTTAAQDRLVENLASMSAGASKSMDAATFDALVRTVDAVPDASNAYGLGYPTSPLYRTSSRDLLRVMQIDDQAQAYSYARDDKDGKLYFQASAGFLLDPQTGVTFKVPLDKVVDPATYELMSQGLTKTTAQPAYSDPYGSWISSYSPILDANGKTVGAIGLDYPLTYVDQVRSDVLRQVYPILGISYVVLLLLVLFLSTSLVRPLRRLTVAAGRVAEGEYDLDLGTENAPRFPDEMNTLAASFHLMAAKVAARERTLTTEVQRLKVEIDQTRRADAVKQITESDSFADLAAKAAEMRRRAREG
;
A
#
# COMPACT_ATOMS: atom_id res chain seq x y z
N MET A 1 -2.36 88.73 42.74
CA MET A 1 -1.20 88.93 41.85
C MET A 1 -0.13 87.95 42.30
N SER A 2 0.22 86.98 41.44
CA SER A 2 1.50 86.25 41.38
C SER A 2 1.92 85.25 42.49
N ILE A 3 1.61 83.96 42.23
CA ILE A 3 2.47 82.74 42.19
C ILE A 3 3.45 82.39 43.34
N SER A 4 3.32 81.16 43.87
CA SER A 4 4.35 80.07 43.90
C SER A 4 3.77 78.79 44.54
N VAL A 5 3.54 77.70 43.80
CA VAL A 5 4.40 76.51 43.54
C VAL A 5 4.62 75.60 44.76
N GLU A 6 4.06 74.38 44.72
CA GLU A 6 4.79 73.09 44.87
C GLU A 6 3.89 71.87 44.54
N THR A 7 4.51 70.86 43.93
CA THR A 7 3.99 69.52 43.55
C THR A 7 4.05 68.57 44.76
N PRO A 8 3.34 67.40 44.86
CA PRO A 8 3.62 66.23 44.00
C PRO A 8 2.52 65.14 43.80
N SER A 9 2.88 64.19 42.93
CA SER A 9 2.70 62.73 43.06
C SER A 9 1.46 62.00 42.48
N ALA A 10 1.77 61.26 41.41
CA ALA A 10 1.44 59.86 41.11
C ALA A 10 -0.02 59.35 41.13
N LEU A 11 -0.47 58.82 39.98
CA LEU A 11 -1.24 57.58 39.78
C LEU A 11 -1.10 57.23 38.28
N ASP A 12 -0.25 56.26 37.92
CA ASP A 12 -0.55 54.81 37.78
C ASP A 12 -1.29 54.48 36.47
N SER A 13 -0.55 54.00 35.46
CA SER A 13 -1.11 53.33 34.29
C SER A 13 -0.30 52.06 33.97
N ALA A 14 -0.88 50.94 34.38
CA ALA A 14 -0.38 49.59 34.11
C ALA A 14 -0.42 49.27 32.60
N ALA A 15 0.73 48.88 32.04
CA ALA A 15 0.85 48.22 30.75
C ALA A 15 1.07 46.71 30.95
N PRO A 16 0.47 45.83 30.13
CA PRO A 16 0.48 44.39 30.37
C PRO A 16 1.83 43.74 30.01
N SER A 17 2.14 42.70 30.78
CA SER A 17 3.33 41.87 30.75
C SER A 17 3.53 41.13 29.43
N ALA A 18 4.69 41.33 28.81
CA ALA A 18 5.20 40.47 27.75
C ALA A 18 5.64 39.13 28.35
N SER A 19 4.74 38.15 28.33
CA SER A 19 5.03 36.74 28.63
C SER A 19 5.90 36.15 27.52
N ALA A 20 7.18 35.96 27.80
CA ALA A 20 8.09 35.19 26.96
C ALA A 20 7.76 33.69 27.10
N ALA A 21 6.97 33.15 26.17
CA ALA A 21 6.71 31.72 26.08
C ALA A 21 7.93 30.96 25.52
N PRO A 22 8.23 29.74 26.02
CA PRO A 22 9.47 29.04 25.73
C PRO A 22 9.53 28.58 24.27
N THR A 23 10.67 28.81 23.63
CA THR A 23 11.01 28.27 22.32
C THR A 23 10.92 26.75 22.37
N LYS A 24 9.93 26.18 21.66
CA LYS A 24 9.83 24.73 21.41
C LYS A 24 11.13 24.27 20.73
N ARG A 25 12.08 23.73 21.49
CA ARG A 25 13.18 22.93 20.95
C ARG A 25 12.56 21.73 20.25
N ARG A 26 12.41 21.82 18.92
CA ARG A 26 12.16 20.65 18.07
C ARG A 26 13.37 19.73 18.25
N PHE A 27 13.18 18.67 19.03
CA PHE A 27 14.09 17.52 19.10
C PHE A 27 14.04 16.78 17.75
N GLY A 28 14.68 17.36 16.73
CA GLY A 28 14.97 16.68 15.50
C GLY A 28 16.30 15.97 15.65
N PHE A 29 16.30 14.68 15.97
CA PHE A 29 17.50 13.86 15.81
C PHE A 29 17.96 14.01 14.34
N PRO A 30 19.22 14.36 14.06
CA PRO A 30 19.70 14.51 12.69
C PRO A 30 19.81 13.12 12.03
N VAL A 31 18.69 12.66 11.49
CA VAL A 31 18.59 11.42 10.73
C VAL A 31 19.39 11.60 9.43
N LYS A 32 20.49 10.84 9.29
CA LYS A 32 21.34 10.83 8.08
C LYS A 32 20.46 10.66 6.83
N MET A 33 20.71 11.44 5.77
CA MET A 33 19.89 11.54 4.54
C MET A 33 19.40 10.18 3.97
N ARG A 34 20.20 9.12 4.09
CA ARG A 34 19.84 7.73 3.73
C ARG A 34 18.55 7.22 4.38
N TRP A 35 18.35 7.54 5.66
CA TRP A 35 17.19 7.11 6.43
C TRP A 35 15.95 7.94 6.09
N LYS A 36 16.12 9.19 5.63
CA LYS A 36 15.01 10.01 5.13
C LYS A 36 14.48 9.46 3.81
N LEU A 37 15.38 9.13 2.88
CA LEU A 37 15.04 8.47 1.61
C LEU A 37 14.41 7.09 1.85
N LEU A 38 14.98 6.29 2.75
CA LEU A 38 14.43 4.97 3.06
C LEU A 38 13.05 5.08 3.71
N ALA A 39 12.85 6.01 4.64
CA ALA A 39 11.54 6.26 5.24
C ALA A 39 10.52 6.76 4.21
N SER A 40 10.90 7.63 3.27
CA SER A 40 10.00 8.11 2.23
C SER A 40 9.60 7.00 1.25
N TYR A 41 10.56 6.18 0.80
CA TYR A 41 10.27 5.03 -0.06
C TYR A 41 9.43 3.99 0.68
N ALA A 42 9.80 3.63 1.91
CA ALA A 42 9.03 2.70 2.72
C ALA A 42 7.58 3.18 2.90
N ALA A 43 7.37 4.46 3.20
CA ALA A 43 6.02 5.03 3.33
C ALA A 43 5.23 4.96 2.00
N ALA A 44 5.83 5.36 0.88
CA ALA A 44 5.19 5.30 -0.44
C ALA A 44 4.81 3.86 -0.82
N PHE A 45 5.74 2.91 -0.63
CA PHE A 45 5.49 1.51 -0.94
C PHE A 45 4.47 0.88 0.00
N THR A 46 4.45 1.24 1.28
CA THR A 46 3.41 0.77 2.20
C THR A 46 2.01 1.16 1.71
N VAL A 47 1.83 2.38 1.20
CA VAL A 47 0.55 2.81 0.63
C VAL A 47 0.18 1.97 -0.59
N VAL A 48 1.13 1.72 -1.50
CA VAL A 48 0.90 0.90 -2.71
C VAL A 48 0.56 -0.54 -2.33
N PHE A 49 1.32 -1.16 -1.43
CA PHE A 49 1.07 -2.54 -0.98
C PHE A 49 -0.25 -2.67 -0.24
N ALA A 50 -0.61 -1.70 0.60
CA ALA A 50 -1.91 -1.67 1.26
C ALA A 50 -3.05 -1.55 0.25
N PHE A 51 -2.91 -0.68 -0.75
CA PHE A 51 -3.87 -0.57 -1.84
C PHE A 51 -4.02 -1.88 -2.61
N ILE A 52 -2.91 -2.52 -3.00
CA ILE A 52 -2.95 -3.81 -3.71
C ILE A 52 -3.59 -4.88 -2.85
N ALA A 53 -3.26 -4.96 -1.56
CA ALA A 53 -3.85 -5.94 -0.64
C ALA A 53 -5.37 -5.78 -0.56
N VAL A 54 -5.86 -4.54 -0.36
CA VAL A 54 -7.29 -4.25 -0.32
C VAL A 54 -7.95 -4.56 -1.65
N TRP A 55 -7.35 -4.13 -2.76
CA TRP A 55 -7.88 -4.35 -4.11
C TRP A 55 -7.99 -5.83 -4.44
N VAL A 56 -6.94 -6.63 -4.17
CA VAL A 56 -6.96 -8.08 -4.42
C VAL A 56 -8.04 -8.76 -3.60
N VAL A 57 -8.11 -8.48 -2.28
CA VAL A 57 -9.11 -9.09 -1.41
C VAL A 57 -10.51 -8.73 -1.89
N GLN A 58 -10.78 -7.45 -2.15
CA GLN A 58 -12.08 -6.98 -2.60
C GLN A 58 -12.46 -7.58 -3.96
N TYR A 59 -11.55 -7.53 -4.94
CA TYR A 59 -11.78 -8.08 -6.27
C TYR A 59 -12.07 -9.58 -6.22
N THR A 60 -11.24 -10.35 -5.49
CA THR A 60 -11.42 -11.80 -5.40
C THR A 60 -12.70 -12.17 -4.66
N THR A 61 -13.06 -11.48 -3.57
CA THR A 61 -14.30 -11.76 -2.84
C THR A 61 -15.54 -11.43 -3.67
N THR A 62 -15.54 -10.28 -4.35
CA THR A 62 -16.67 -9.87 -5.19
C THR A 62 -16.82 -10.80 -6.39
N ALA A 63 -15.72 -11.10 -7.10
CA ALA A 63 -15.77 -12.03 -8.22
C ALA A 63 -16.18 -13.45 -7.81
N ALA A 64 -15.81 -13.91 -6.60
CA ALA A 64 -16.26 -15.19 -6.07
C ALA A 64 -17.76 -15.17 -5.76
N GLN A 65 -18.27 -14.10 -5.14
CA GLN A 65 -19.70 -13.94 -4.87
C GLN A 65 -20.53 -13.89 -6.16
N ASP A 66 -20.11 -13.10 -7.15
CA ASP A 66 -20.83 -12.98 -8.43
C ASP A 66 -20.92 -14.33 -9.15
N ARG A 67 -19.82 -15.09 -9.17
CA ARG A 67 -19.79 -16.45 -9.73
C ARG A 67 -20.67 -17.42 -8.94
N LEU A 68 -20.71 -17.32 -7.61
CA LEU A 68 -21.59 -18.14 -6.79
C LEU A 68 -23.07 -17.84 -7.10
N VAL A 69 -23.44 -16.56 -7.22
CA VAL A 69 -24.79 -16.13 -7.60
C VAL A 69 -25.19 -16.72 -8.97
N GLU A 70 -24.31 -16.63 -9.96
CA GLU A 70 -24.57 -17.16 -11.32
C GLU A 70 -24.66 -18.69 -11.35
N ASN A 71 -23.74 -19.37 -10.64
CA ASN A 71 -23.75 -20.83 -10.53
C ASN A 71 -24.99 -21.33 -9.81
N LEU A 72 -25.40 -20.66 -8.71
CA LEU A 72 -26.57 -21.03 -7.94
C LEU A 72 -27.86 -20.81 -8.74
N ALA A 73 -27.93 -19.75 -9.56
CA ALA A 73 -29.02 -19.53 -10.50
C ALA A 73 -29.11 -20.60 -11.59
N SER A 74 -27.96 -21.05 -12.10
CA SER A 74 -27.93 -22.15 -13.08
C SER A 74 -28.33 -23.48 -12.43
N MET A 75 -27.87 -23.72 -11.20
CA MET A 75 -28.18 -24.92 -10.42
C MET A 75 -29.65 -24.97 -10.04
N SER A 76 -30.25 -23.89 -9.54
CA SER A 76 -31.67 -23.81 -9.19
C SER A 76 -32.56 -24.00 -10.43
N ALA A 77 -32.19 -23.42 -11.58
CA ALA A 77 -32.91 -23.60 -12.83
C ALA A 77 -32.82 -25.02 -13.39
N GLY A 78 -31.70 -25.72 -13.19
CA GLY A 78 -31.55 -27.13 -13.52
C GLY A 78 -32.32 -28.04 -12.55
N ALA A 79 -32.20 -27.76 -11.26
CA ALA A 79 -32.86 -28.49 -10.19
C ALA A 79 -34.39 -28.41 -10.29
N SER A 80 -34.96 -27.24 -10.63
CA SER A 80 -36.40 -27.08 -10.78
C SER A 80 -36.99 -27.95 -11.90
N LYS A 81 -36.20 -28.24 -12.95
CA LYS A 81 -36.57 -29.17 -14.04
C LYS A 81 -36.49 -30.65 -13.65
N SER A 82 -35.75 -30.96 -12.58
CA SER A 82 -35.58 -32.33 -12.09
C SER A 82 -36.64 -32.75 -11.07
N MET A 83 -37.43 -31.79 -10.58
CA MET A 83 -38.56 -31.99 -9.67
C MET A 83 -39.72 -32.68 -10.40
N ASP A 84 -40.37 -33.66 -9.75
CA ASP A 84 -41.64 -34.19 -10.23
C ASP A 84 -42.77 -33.18 -9.95
N ALA A 85 -43.08 -32.35 -10.95
CA ALA A 85 -44.08 -31.30 -10.86
C ALA A 85 -45.50 -31.82 -10.53
N ALA A 86 -45.86 -33.02 -10.98
CA ALA A 86 -47.17 -33.60 -10.71
C ALA A 86 -47.28 -34.07 -9.26
N THR A 87 -46.26 -34.76 -8.76
CA THR A 87 -46.16 -35.12 -7.34
C THR A 87 -46.10 -33.88 -6.44
N PHE A 88 -45.39 -32.83 -6.88
CA PHE A 88 -45.29 -31.58 -6.16
C PHE A 88 -46.64 -30.82 -6.11
N ASP A 89 -47.35 -30.67 -7.22
CA ASP A 89 -48.68 -30.03 -7.22
C ASP A 89 -49.68 -30.82 -6.35
N ALA A 90 -49.64 -32.16 -6.42
CA ALA A 90 -50.44 -33.01 -5.54
C ALA A 90 -50.10 -32.79 -4.05
N LEU A 91 -48.82 -32.67 -3.69
CA LEU A 91 -48.38 -32.35 -2.33
C LEU A 91 -49.01 -31.04 -1.83
N VAL A 92 -48.88 -29.97 -2.63
CA VAL A 92 -49.37 -28.63 -2.28
C VAL A 92 -50.89 -28.65 -2.06
N ARG A 93 -51.62 -29.32 -2.95
CA ARG A 93 -53.09 -29.30 -2.99
C ARG A 93 -53.78 -30.24 -2.01
N THR A 94 -53.17 -31.40 -1.71
CA THR A 94 -53.88 -32.50 -1.02
C THR A 94 -53.40 -32.79 0.39
N VAL A 95 -52.20 -32.35 0.78
CA VAL A 95 -51.64 -32.66 2.11
C VAL A 95 -51.92 -31.52 3.07
N ASP A 96 -52.52 -31.82 4.22
CA ASP A 96 -52.80 -30.86 5.27
C ASP A 96 -51.57 -30.57 6.15
N ALA A 97 -51.54 -29.38 6.73
CA ALA A 97 -50.51 -29.00 7.69
C ALA A 97 -50.61 -29.87 8.95
N VAL A 98 -49.47 -30.25 9.52
CA VAL A 98 -49.41 -31.10 10.72
C VAL A 98 -49.03 -30.23 11.91
N PRO A 99 -49.88 -30.07 12.94
CA PRO A 99 -49.52 -29.33 14.15
C PRO A 99 -48.38 -30.02 14.91
N ASP A 100 -47.41 -29.24 15.35
CA ASP A 100 -46.32 -29.69 16.21
C ASP A 100 -45.91 -28.57 17.18
N ALA A 101 -46.34 -28.70 18.45
CA ALA A 101 -46.07 -27.70 19.48
C ALA A 101 -44.58 -27.65 19.89
N SER A 102 -43.78 -28.65 19.52
CA SER A 102 -42.33 -28.66 19.80
C SER A 102 -41.52 -27.88 18.75
N ASN A 103 -42.11 -27.64 17.57
CA ASN A 103 -41.48 -26.84 16.52
C ASN A 103 -41.69 -25.34 16.75
N ALA A 104 -40.69 -24.52 16.43
CA ALA A 104 -40.73 -23.06 16.62
C ALA A 104 -41.89 -22.37 15.88
N TYR A 105 -42.40 -22.96 14.80
CA TYR A 105 -43.49 -22.44 13.99
C TYR A 105 -44.84 -23.14 14.26
N GLY A 106 -44.89 -24.07 15.22
CA GLY A 106 -46.11 -24.79 15.57
C GLY A 106 -46.55 -25.86 14.55
N LEU A 107 -45.71 -26.13 13.53
CA LEU A 107 -45.99 -27.07 12.44
C LEU A 107 -44.84 -28.05 12.28
N GLY A 108 -45.16 -29.31 11.99
CA GLY A 108 -44.23 -30.42 11.82
C GLY A 108 -44.18 -30.96 10.39
N TYR A 109 -43.49 -32.08 10.22
CA TYR A 109 -43.40 -32.78 8.94
C TYR A 109 -44.56 -33.77 8.75
N PRO A 110 -45.23 -33.78 7.59
CA PRO A 110 -46.25 -34.77 7.30
C PRO A 110 -45.63 -36.14 6.96
N THR A 111 -46.36 -37.21 7.27
CA THR A 111 -45.99 -38.59 6.95
C THR A 111 -46.33 -38.98 5.50
N SER A 112 -46.86 -38.05 4.71
CA SER A 112 -47.32 -38.27 3.33
C SER A 112 -46.20 -38.79 2.42
N PRO A 113 -46.46 -39.82 1.58
CA PRO A 113 -45.54 -40.25 0.55
C PRO A 113 -45.15 -39.13 -0.42
N LEU A 114 -46.08 -38.19 -0.70
CA LEU A 114 -45.82 -37.05 -1.58
C LEU A 114 -44.74 -36.12 -1.00
N TYR A 115 -44.79 -35.87 0.31
CA TYR A 115 -43.80 -35.06 1.02
C TYR A 115 -42.42 -35.72 1.00
N ARG A 116 -42.38 -37.04 1.24
CA ARG A 116 -41.13 -37.82 1.19
C ARG A 116 -40.52 -37.83 -0.22
N THR A 117 -41.33 -37.97 -1.26
CA THR A 117 -40.85 -37.92 -2.66
C THR A 117 -40.31 -36.55 -3.00
N SER A 118 -41.06 -35.47 -2.72
CA SER A 118 -40.58 -34.09 -2.94
C SER A 118 -39.28 -33.80 -2.18
N SER A 119 -39.18 -34.24 -0.93
CA SER A 119 -37.94 -34.10 -0.14
C SER A 119 -36.76 -34.90 -0.71
N ARG A 120 -37.02 -36.03 -1.36
CA ARG A 120 -35.99 -36.83 -2.04
C ARG A 120 -35.50 -36.16 -3.32
N ASP A 121 -36.37 -35.50 -4.06
CA ASP A 121 -36.00 -34.71 -5.23
C ASP A 121 -35.03 -33.60 -4.82
N LEU A 122 -35.35 -32.89 -3.73
CA LEU A 122 -34.48 -31.86 -3.15
C LEU A 122 -33.16 -32.45 -2.61
N LEU A 123 -33.19 -33.62 -1.97
CA LEU A 123 -31.97 -34.28 -1.48
C LEU A 123 -31.03 -34.65 -2.63
N ARG A 124 -31.56 -35.05 -3.80
CA ARG A 124 -30.72 -35.30 -4.99
C ARG A 124 -29.99 -34.03 -5.45
N VAL A 125 -30.59 -32.86 -5.27
CA VAL A 125 -29.95 -31.58 -5.56
C VAL A 125 -28.82 -31.30 -4.57
N MET A 126 -29.05 -31.52 -3.27
CA MET A 126 -28.00 -31.41 -2.25
C MET A 126 -26.86 -32.41 -2.43
N GLN A 127 -27.10 -33.57 -3.04
CA GLN A 127 -26.03 -34.54 -3.33
C GLN A 127 -25.09 -34.09 -4.45
N ILE A 128 -25.49 -33.10 -5.26
CA ILE A 128 -24.63 -32.50 -6.29
C ILE A 128 -23.71 -31.45 -5.66
N ASP A 129 -24.25 -30.65 -4.74
CA ASP A 129 -23.50 -29.68 -3.95
C ASP A 129 -23.99 -29.74 -2.51
N ASP A 130 -23.17 -30.34 -1.63
CA ASP A 130 -23.53 -30.62 -0.23
C ASP A 130 -23.61 -29.37 0.65
N GLN A 131 -23.14 -28.22 0.14
CA GLN A 131 -23.25 -26.93 0.81
C GLN A 131 -24.59 -26.25 0.50
N ALA A 132 -25.20 -26.54 -0.64
CA ALA A 132 -26.47 -25.94 -1.04
C ALA A 132 -27.62 -26.58 -0.26
N GLN A 133 -28.41 -25.77 0.44
CA GLN A 133 -29.63 -26.20 1.11
C GLN A 133 -30.81 -26.09 0.16
N ALA A 134 -31.42 -27.22 -0.19
CA ALA A 134 -32.53 -27.25 -1.13
C ALA A 134 -33.89 -27.36 -0.42
N TYR A 135 -34.81 -26.48 -0.79
CA TYR A 135 -36.20 -26.48 -0.33
C TYR A 135 -37.13 -26.07 -1.46
N SER A 136 -38.43 -26.23 -1.22
CA SER A 136 -39.47 -25.84 -2.15
C SER A 136 -40.54 -25.05 -1.43
N TYR A 137 -41.18 -24.16 -2.18
CA TYR A 137 -42.27 -23.34 -1.70
C TYR A 137 -43.31 -23.16 -2.82
N ALA A 138 -44.54 -22.85 -2.45
CA ALA A 138 -45.62 -22.63 -3.39
C ALA A 138 -46.58 -21.56 -2.88
N ARG A 139 -47.32 -20.97 -3.82
CA ARG A 139 -48.42 -20.07 -3.49
C ARG A 139 -49.66 -20.89 -3.15
N ASP A 140 -50.31 -20.59 -2.03
CA ASP A 140 -51.62 -21.17 -1.73
C ASP A 140 -52.70 -20.45 -2.55
N ASP A 141 -53.57 -21.22 -3.20
CA ASP A 141 -54.64 -20.70 -4.04
C ASP A 141 -55.74 -20.00 -3.20
N LYS A 142 -55.81 -20.29 -1.89
CA LYS A 142 -56.85 -19.76 -0.99
C LYS A 142 -56.60 -18.32 -0.54
N ASP A 143 -55.37 -18.01 -0.13
CA ASP A 143 -55.02 -16.69 0.42
C ASP A 143 -53.94 -15.96 -0.38
N GLY A 144 -53.39 -16.60 -1.41
CA GLY A 144 -52.36 -16.04 -2.29
C GLY A 144 -50.99 -15.90 -1.63
N LYS A 145 -50.80 -16.39 -0.40
CA LYS A 145 -49.52 -16.32 0.32
C LYS A 145 -48.59 -17.47 -0.06
N LEU A 146 -47.30 -17.28 0.21
CA LEU A 146 -46.29 -18.30 -0.02
C LEU A 146 -46.05 -19.14 1.24
N TYR A 147 -45.91 -20.45 1.03
CA TYR A 147 -45.68 -21.44 2.07
C TYR A 147 -44.56 -22.40 1.70
N PHE A 148 -43.75 -22.79 2.69
CA PHE A 148 -42.76 -23.86 2.53
C PHE A 148 -43.47 -25.21 2.31
N GLN A 149 -42.98 -26.02 1.37
CA GLN A 149 -43.64 -27.25 0.93
C GLN A 149 -42.80 -28.51 1.17
N ALA A 150 -41.48 -28.44 1.02
CA ALA A 150 -40.58 -29.53 1.37
C ALA A 150 -39.16 -28.99 1.55
N SER A 151 -38.36 -29.68 2.34
CA SER A 151 -36.93 -29.42 2.52
C SER A 151 -36.19 -30.74 2.43
N ALA A 152 -35.02 -30.73 1.79
CA ALA A 152 -34.13 -31.88 1.82
C ALA A 152 -33.66 -32.22 3.24
N GLY A 153 -33.63 -31.23 4.14
CA GLY A 153 -33.28 -31.39 5.56
C GLY A 153 -34.18 -32.37 6.32
N PHE A 154 -35.40 -32.62 5.84
CA PHE A 154 -36.29 -33.66 6.38
C PHE A 154 -35.68 -35.08 6.32
N LEU A 155 -34.81 -35.34 5.35
CA LEU A 155 -34.17 -36.65 5.16
C LEU A 155 -32.79 -36.75 5.82
N LEU A 156 -32.34 -35.70 6.51
CA LEU A 156 -31.09 -35.68 7.25
C LEU A 156 -31.29 -36.17 8.69
N ASP A 157 -30.19 -36.57 9.34
CA ASP A 157 -30.15 -36.97 10.75
C ASP A 157 -29.06 -36.17 11.50
N PRO A 158 -29.43 -35.24 12.40
CA PRO A 158 -30.80 -34.86 12.75
C PRO A 158 -31.52 -34.11 11.62
N GLN A 159 -32.85 -34.13 11.63
CA GLN A 159 -33.67 -33.39 10.67
C GLN A 159 -33.45 -31.88 10.82
N THR A 160 -33.39 -31.17 9.69
CA THR A 160 -33.20 -29.72 9.63
C THR A 160 -34.15 -29.05 8.64
N GLY A 161 -34.21 -27.72 8.68
CA GLY A 161 -34.99 -26.90 7.74
C GLY A 161 -36.42 -26.60 8.21
N VAL A 162 -37.06 -25.66 7.50
CA VAL A 162 -38.42 -25.22 7.82
C VAL A 162 -39.43 -26.34 7.51
N THR A 163 -40.42 -26.50 8.38
CA THR A 163 -41.45 -27.53 8.29
C THR A 163 -42.55 -27.19 7.28
N PHE A 164 -43.42 -28.16 7.03
CA PHE A 164 -44.46 -28.08 5.99
C PHE A 164 -45.50 -27.00 6.30
N LYS A 165 -45.87 -26.22 5.29
CA LYS A 165 -46.89 -25.17 5.34
C LYS A 165 -46.64 -24.06 6.37
N VAL A 166 -45.38 -23.83 6.73
CA VAL A 166 -44.99 -22.60 7.43
C VAL A 166 -45.10 -21.42 6.44
N PRO A 167 -45.79 -20.32 6.80
CA PRO A 167 -45.86 -19.13 5.95
C PRO A 167 -44.49 -18.46 5.80
N LEU A 168 -44.12 -18.09 4.57
CA LEU A 168 -42.82 -17.45 4.32
C LEU A 168 -42.70 -16.09 5.02
N ASP A 169 -43.79 -15.32 5.11
CA ASP A 169 -43.82 -14.00 5.78
C ASP A 169 -43.55 -14.06 7.30
N LYS A 170 -43.48 -15.27 7.89
CA LYS A 170 -43.08 -15.52 9.28
C LYS A 170 -41.61 -15.90 9.44
N VAL A 171 -40.94 -16.23 8.35
CA VAL A 171 -39.57 -16.76 8.35
C VAL A 171 -38.60 -15.78 7.72
N VAL A 172 -38.97 -15.21 6.57
CA VAL A 172 -38.10 -14.35 5.77
C VAL A 172 -38.53 -12.89 5.83
N ASP A 173 -37.59 -11.98 5.58
CA ASP A 173 -37.86 -10.55 5.50
C ASP A 173 -38.65 -10.18 4.21
N PRO A 174 -39.26 -8.98 4.14
CA PRO A 174 -40.06 -8.57 2.99
C PRO A 174 -39.32 -8.53 1.65
N ALA A 175 -38.01 -8.23 1.63
CA ALA A 175 -37.24 -8.19 0.39
C ALA A 175 -36.98 -9.61 -0.14
N THR A 176 -36.65 -10.55 0.76
CA THR A 176 -36.54 -11.98 0.44
C THR A 176 -37.88 -12.53 -0.06
N TYR A 177 -39.00 -12.20 0.60
CA TYR A 177 -40.34 -12.64 0.17
C TYR A 177 -40.67 -12.21 -1.27
N GLU A 178 -40.32 -10.96 -1.64
CA GLU A 178 -40.55 -10.45 -2.99
C GLU A 178 -39.69 -11.19 -4.03
N LEU A 179 -38.42 -11.47 -3.74
CA LEU A 179 -37.54 -12.24 -4.63
C LEU A 179 -38.04 -13.69 -4.80
N MET A 180 -38.54 -14.31 -3.73
CA MET A 180 -39.17 -15.63 -3.79
C MET A 180 -40.48 -15.60 -4.61
N SER A 181 -41.29 -14.55 -4.48
CA SER A 181 -42.47 -14.34 -5.32
C SER A 181 -42.11 -14.25 -6.81
N GLN A 182 -41.02 -13.56 -7.15
CA GLN A 182 -40.48 -13.51 -8.53
C GLN A 182 -39.95 -14.87 -9.00
N GLY A 183 -39.39 -15.67 -8.07
CA GLY A 183 -38.94 -17.04 -8.27
C GLY A 183 -40.01 -18.01 -8.80
N LEU A 184 -41.29 -17.73 -8.57
CA LEU A 184 -42.41 -18.47 -9.16
C LEU A 184 -42.60 -18.22 -10.65
N THR A 185 -42.01 -17.15 -11.19
CA THR A 185 -42.20 -16.74 -12.60
C THR A 185 -40.93 -16.90 -13.41
N LYS A 186 -39.77 -16.59 -12.82
CA LYS A 186 -38.46 -16.66 -13.47
C LYS A 186 -37.39 -17.02 -12.46
N THR A 187 -36.28 -17.59 -12.95
CA THR A 187 -35.10 -17.75 -12.11
C THR A 187 -34.66 -16.40 -11.57
N THR A 188 -34.63 -16.29 -10.25
CA THR A 188 -34.35 -15.05 -9.53
C THR A 188 -33.23 -15.35 -8.54
N ALA A 189 -32.14 -14.61 -8.66
CA ALA A 189 -31.03 -14.71 -7.72
C ALA A 189 -31.17 -13.63 -6.65
N GLN A 190 -30.83 -14.00 -5.42
CA GLN A 190 -30.78 -13.11 -4.28
C GLN A 190 -29.31 -12.89 -3.90
N PRO A 191 -28.82 -11.64 -3.93
CA PRO A 191 -27.50 -11.30 -3.44
C PRO A 191 -27.33 -11.67 -1.96
N ALA A 192 -26.09 -11.59 -1.48
CA ALA A 192 -25.75 -11.83 -0.08
C ALA A 192 -26.71 -11.11 0.89
N TYR A 193 -27.37 -11.89 1.75
CA TYR A 193 -28.24 -11.40 2.82
C TYR A 193 -27.94 -12.13 4.13
N SER A 194 -28.56 -11.69 5.22
CA SER A 194 -28.41 -12.34 6.52
C SER A 194 -29.73 -12.37 7.26
N ASP A 195 -29.97 -13.49 7.93
CA ASP A 195 -31.15 -13.78 8.72
C ASP A 195 -30.71 -14.36 10.09
N PRO A 196 -31.64 -14.70 10.99
CA PRO A 196 -31.30 -15.30 12.28
C PRO A 196 -30.57 -16.65 12.20
N TYR A 197 -30.56 -17.30 11.04
CA TYR A 197 -29.98 -18.63 10.81
C TYR A 197 -28.60 -18.57 10.14
N GLY A 198 -28.21 -17.42 9.59
CA GLY A 198 -26.89 -17.23 9.02
C GLY A 198 -26.84 -16.14 7.94
N SER A 199 -25.79 -16.19 7.14
CA SER A 199 -25.61 -15.33 5.99
C SER A 199 -25.63 -16.20 4.74
N TRP A 200 -26.38 -15.80 3.72
CA TRP A 200 -26.74 -16.66 2.60
C TRP A 200 -26.65 -15.91 1.27
N ILE A 201 -26.37 -16.64 0.21
CA ILE A 201 -26.73 -16.29 -1.16
C ILE A 201 -27.77 -17.30 -1.60
N SER A 202 -28.86 -16.85 -2.21
CA SER A 202 -29.95 -17.75 -2.58
C SER A 202 -30.34 -17.61 -4.04
N SER A 203 -30.94 -18.67 -4.58
CA SER A 203 -31.58 -18.62 -5.88
C SER A 203 -32.89 -19.39 -5.90
N TYR A 204 -33.83 -18.84 -6.66
CA TYR A 204 -35.19 -19.31 -6.76
C TYR A 204 -35.53 -19.62 -8.21
N SER A 205 -36.12 -20.77 -8.48
CA SER A 205 -36.55 -21.14 -9.84
C SER A 205 -37.91 -21.81 -9.87
N PRO A 206 -38.74 -21.51 -10.89
CA PRO A 206 -40.09 -22.04 -10.95
C PRO A 206 -40.07 -23.54 -11.27
N ILE A 207 -40.96 -24.27 -10.61
CA ILE A 207 -41.32 -25.64 -10.94
C ILE A 207 -42.53 -25.55 -11.87
N LEU A 208 -42.34 -26.00 -13.11
CA LEU A 208 -43.36 -25.93 -14.16
C LEU A 208 -43.94 -27.33 -14.39
N ASP A 209 -45.26 -27.42 -14.56
CA ASP A 209 -45.90 -28.64 -15.02
C ASP A 209 -45.65 -28.89 -16.52
N ALA A 210 -46.18 -29.99 -17.05
CA ALA A 210 -46.04 -30.34 -18.46
C ALA A 210 -46.66 -29.31 -19.44
N ASN A 211 -47.54 -28.44 -18.95
CA ASN A 211 -48.18 -27.38 -19.74
C ASN A 211 -47.46 -26.02 -19.60
N GLY A 212 -46.37 -25.97 -18.83
CA GLY A 212 -45.65 -24.72 -18.54
C GLY A 212 -46.29 -23.86 -17.46
N LYS A 213 -47.28 -24.37 -16.72
CA LYS A 213 -47.89 -23.66 -15.59
C LYS A 213 -47.02 -23.83 -14.34
N THR A 214 -46.77 -22.73 -13.64
CA THR A 214 -46.09 -22.77 -12.34
C THR A 214 -46.95 -23.49 -11.29
N VAL A 215 -46.38 -24.52 -10.66
CA VAL A 215 -46.97 -25.23 -9.50
C VAL A 215 -46.26 -24.88 -8.18
N GLY A 216 -45.07 -24.29 -8.26
CA GLY A 216 -44.31 -23.74 -7.14
C GLY A 216 -42.92 -23.32 -7.58
N ALA A 217 -41.97 -23.27 -6.65
CA ALA A 217 -40.58 -22.98 -6.94
C ALA A 217 -39.65 -23.76 -5.99
N ILE A 218 -38.43 -23.99 -6.47
CA ILE A 218 -37.31 -24.45 -5.66
C ILE A 218 -36.52 -23.22 -5.17
N GLY A 219 -36.09 -23.27 -3.92
CA GLY A 219 -35.08 -22.38 -3.37
C GLY A 219 -33.81 -23.16 -3.04
N LEU A 220 -32.67 -22.59 -3.42
CA LEU A 220 -31.35 -23.06 -3.00
C LEU A 220 -30.70 -21.96 -2.19
N ASP A 221 -30.32 -22.26 -0.94
CA ASP A 221 -29.56 -21.35 -0.09
C ASP A 221 -28.12 -21.86 0.03
N TYR A 222 -27.16 -20.98 -0.19
CA TYR A 222 -25.74 -21.27 -0.07
C TYR A 222 -25.14 -20.45 1.08
N PRO A 223 -24.52 -21.08 2.09
CA PRO A 223 -24.01 -20.35 3.24
C PRO A 223 -22.79 -19.50 2.86
N LEU A 224 -22.81 -18.22 3.25
CA LEU A 224 -21.70 -17.30 3.07
C LEU A 224 -20.50 -17.60 3.97
N THR A 225 -20.62 -18.53 4.92
CA THR A 225 -19.46 -19.06 5.66
C THR A 225 -18.39 -19.61 4.71
N TYR A 226 -18.79 -20.13 3.55
CA TYR A 226 -17.87 -20.52 2.48
C TYR A 226 -17.10 -19.31 1.94
N VAL A 227 -17.76 -18.17 1.71
CA VAL A 227 -17.10 -16.93 1.24
C VAL A 227 -16.14 -16.40 2.30
N ASP A 228 -16.47 -16.51 3.59
CA ASP A 228 -15.58 -16.15 4.68
C ASP A 228 -14.33 -17.06 4.76
N GLN A 229 -14.49 -18.35 4.46
CA GLN A 229 -13.36 -19.28 4.33
C GLN A 229 -12.48 -18.91 3.14
N VAL A 230 -13.07 -18.67 1.96
CA VAL A 230 -12.35 -18.21 0.76
C VAL A 230 -11.59 -16.91 1.06
N ARG A 231 -12.24 -15.95 1.74
CA ARG A 231 -11.59 -14.70 2.16
C ARG A 231 -10.40 -14.99 3.09
N SER A 232 -10.58 -15.84 4.09
CA SER A 232 -9.53 -16.19 5.05
C SER A 232 -8.34 -16.89 4.39
N ASP A 233 -8.61 -17.77 3.43
CA ASP A 233 -7.59 -18.47 2.65
C ASP A 233 -6.83 -17.51 1.72
N VAL A 234 -7.54 -16.59 1.07
CA VAL A 234 -6.93 -15.52 0.27
C VAL A 234 -6.00 -14.67 1.14
N LEU A 235 -6.45 -14.25 2.34
CA LEU A 235 -5.60 -13.48 3.27
C LEU A 235 -4.37 -14.29 3.71
N ARG A 236 -4.54 -15.58 4.01
CA ARG A 236 -3.46 -16.48 4.43
C ARG A 236 -2.40 -16.69 3.34
N GLN A 237 -2.80 -16.65 2.07
CA GLN A 237 -1.87 -16.81 0.94
C GLN A 237 -1.25 -15.47 0.50
N VAL A 238 -2.05 -14.41 0.41
CA VAL A 238 -1.61 -13.11 -0.12
C VAL A 238 -0.72 -12.36 0.88
N TYR A 239 -1.03 -12.38 2.18
CA TYR A 239 -0.22 -11.62 3.15
C TYR A 239 1.24 -12.07 3.26
N PRO A 240 1.57 -13.38 3.32
CA PRO A 240 2.97 -13.81 3.31
C PRO A 240 3.70 -13.40 2.03
N ILE A 241 3.05 -13.52 0.86
CA ILE A 241 3.65 -13.14 -0.43
C ILE A 241 3.94 -11.63 -0.45
N LEU A 242 2.97 -10.81 -0.07
CA LEU A 242 3.16 -9.36 0.02
C LEU A 242 4.22 -8.99 1.07
N GLY A 243 4.23 -9.66 2.23
CA GLY A 243 5.22 -9.45 3.28
C GLY A 243 6.64 -9.77 2.83
N ILE A 244 6.86 -10.92 2.20
CA ILE A 244 8.17 -11.31 1.64
C ILE A 244 8.59 -10.31 0.56
N SER A 245 7.67 -9.95 -0.34
CA SER A 245 7.94 -8.99 -1.42
C SER A 245 8.32 -7.62 -0.86
N TYR A 246 7.67 -7.17 0.22
CA TYR A 246 7.98 -5.93 0.90
C TYR A 246 9.36 -5.97 1.57
N VAL A 247 9.72 -7.09 2.23
CA VAL A 247 11.06 -7.29 2.81
C VAL A 247 12.14 -7.27 1.72
N VAL A 248 11.94 -7.99 0.62
CA VAL A 248 12.87 -8.00 -0.53
C VAL A 248 13.05 -6.59 -1.09
N LEU A 249 11.96 -5.83 -1.22
CA LEU A 249 12.01 -4.44 -1.68
C LEU A 249 12.81 -3.55 -0.72
N LEU A 250 12.62 -3.69 0.60
CA LEU A 250 13.41 -2.94 1.58
C LEU A 250 14.90 -3.30 1.51
N LEU A 251 15.23 -4.59 1.35
CA LEU A 251 16.61 -5.04 1.17
C LEU A 251 17.21 -4.47 -0.12
N LEU A 252 16.44 -4.42 -1.20
CA LEU A 252 16.87 -3.83 -2.48
C LEU A 252 17.12 -2.32 -2.35
N VAL A 253 16.24 -1.58 -1.67
CA VAL A 253 16.42 -0.14 -1.40
C VAL A 253 17.66 0.10 -0.53
N LEU A 254 17.87 -0.73 0.50
CA LEU A 254 19.08 -0.67 1.33
C LEU A 254 20.34 -0.93 0.50
N PHE A 255 20.31 -1.98 -0.33
CA PHE A 255 21.39 -2.36 -1.21
C PHE A 255 21.75 -1.23 -2.20
N LEU A 256 20.77 -0.68 -2.93
CA LEU A 256 20.98 0.46 -3.83
C LEU A 256 21.50 1.70 -3.09
N SER A 257 20.97 1.98 -1.90
CA SER A 257 21.43 3.11 -1.08
C SER A 257 22.90 2.96 -0.68
N THR A 258 23.34 1.73 -0.39
CA THR A 258 24.74 1.45 -0.03
C THR A 258 25.67 1.36 -1.23
N SER A 259 25.22 0.77 -2.35
CA SER A 259 26.06 0.47 -3.50
C SER A 259 26.19 1.65 -4.46
N LEU A 260 25.12 2.42 -4.67
CA LEU A 260 25.12 3.53 -5.64
C LEU A 260 25.18 4.90 -4.95
N VAL A 261 24.27 5.17 -4.01
CA VAL A 261 24.11 6.52 -3.46
C VAL A 261 25.31 6.96 -2.59
N ARG A 262 25.92 6.02 -1.86
CA ARG A 262 27.09 6.35 -1.00
C ARG A 262 28.34 6.73 -1.81
N PRO A 263 28.82 5.94 -2.79
CA PRO A 263 29.96 6.33 -3.62
C PRO A 263 29.73 7.64 -4.37
N LEU A 264 28.53 7.83 -4.92
CA LEU A 264 28.18 9.05 -5.65
C LEU A 264 28.31 10.29 -4.76
N ARG A 265 27.80 10.23 -3.52
CA ARG A 265 27.93 11.32 -2.55
C ARG A 265 29.39 11.59 -2.17
N ARG A 266 30.24 10.56 -2.05
CA ARG A 266 31.68 10.72 -1.80
C ARG A 266 32.36 11.46 -2.95
N LEU A 267 32.04 11.08 -4.19
CA LEU A 267 32.54 11.77 -5.38
C LEU A 267 32.11 13.23 -5.44
N THR A 268 30.84 13.54 -5.13
CA THR A 268 30.36 14.93 -5.07
C THR A 268 31.13 15.76 -4.05
N VAL A 269 31.39 15.20 -2.86
CA VAL A 269 32.18 15.89 -1.82
C VAL A 269 33.64 16.07 -2.26
N ALA A 270 34.25 15.03 -2.84
CA ALA A 270 35.61 15.09 -3.36
C ALA A 270 35.77 16.13 -4.48
N ALA A 271 34.78 16.25 -5.37
CA ALA A 271 34.77 17.29 -6.39
C ALA A 271 34.71 18.71 -5.81
N GLY A 272 33.94 18.93 -4.73
CA GLY A 272 33.97 20.20 -4.00
C GLY A 272 35.35 20.51 -3.43
N ARG A 273 36.01 19.54 -2.78
CA ARG A 273 37.36 19.70 -2.22
C ARG A 273 38.41 20.04 -3.27
N VAL A 274 38.37 19.38 -4.42
CA VAL A 274 39.27 19.69 -5.56
C VAL A 274 39.06 21.11 -6.06
N ALA A 275 37.82 21.61 -6.07
CA ALA A 275 37.51 22.99 -6.46
C ALA A 275 38.06 24.03 -5.46
N GLU A 276 38.25 23.65 -4.20
CA GLU A 276 38.87 24.46 -3.15
C GLU A 276 40.40 24.33 -3.11
N GLY A 277 41.02 23.57 -4.03
CA GLY A 277 42.46 23.34 -4.07
C GLY A 277 42.96 22.21 -3.17
N GLU A 278 42.04 21.40 -2.60
CA GLU A 278 42.39 20.21 -1.82
C GLU A 278 42.41 18.96 -2.70
N TYR A 279 43.59 18.39 -2.92
CA TYR A 279 43.79 17.26 -3.84
C TYR A 279 44.01 15.90 -3.15
N ASP A 280 44.07 15.86 -1.82
CA ASP A 280 44.19 14.61 -1.06
C ASP A 280 42.80 14.01 -0.80
N LEU A 281 42.43 13.05 -1.66
CA LEU A 281 41.08 12.49 -1.73
C LEU A 281 41.08 10.98 -1.45
N ASP A 282 40.42 10.59 -0.36
CA ASP A 282 40.05 9.19 -0.11
C ASP A 282 38.72 8.88 -0.83
N LEU A 283 38.83 8.19 -1.96
CA LEU A 283 37.69 7.69 -2.74
C LEU A 283 37.45 6.19 -2.53
N GLY A 284 38.18 5.55 -1.60
CA GLY A 284 38.10 4.11 -1.37
C GLY A 284 38.64 3.25 -2.52
N THR A 285 39.43 3.84 -3.43
CA THR A 285 40.07 3.14 -4.57
C THR A 285 41.12 2.13 -4.12
N GLU A 286 41.63 2.26 -2.89
CA GLU A 286 42.64 1.35 -2.32
C GLU A 286 42.07 -0.04 -1.96
N ASN A 287 40.74 -0.14 -1.77
CA ASN A 287 40.04 -1.38 -1.46
C ASN A 287 38.99 -1.69 -2.54
N ALA A 288 39.45 -1.83 -3.78
CA ALA A 288 38.57 -2.17 -4.89
C ALA A 288 37.85 -3.51 -4.62
N PRO A 289 36.51 -3.56 -4.71
CA PRO A 289 35.77 -4.81 -4.62
C PRO A 289 36.27 -5.84 -5.63
N ARG A 290 36.13 -7.13 -5.29
CA ARG A 290 36.52 -8.26 -6.16
C ARG A 290 35.87 -8.21 -7.54
N PHE A 291 34.73 -7.53 -7.67
CA PHE A 291 34.06 -7.21 -8.92
C PHE A 291 33.88 -5.69 -9.02
N PRO A 292 34.72 -4.99 -9.80
CA PRO A 292 34.57 -3.56 -10.00
C PRO A 292 33.30 -3.24 -10.80
N ASP A 293 32.52 -2.26 -10.34
CA ASP A 293 31.39 -1.71 -11.08
C ASP A 293 31.76 -0.37 -11.74
N GLU A 294 30.83 0.22 -12.48
CA GLU A 294 31.00 1.51 -13.14
C GLU A 294 31.31 2.65 -12.14
N MET A 295 30.88 2.52 -10.88
CA MET A 295 31.16 3.50 -9.82
C MET A 295 32.63 3.46 -9.42
N ASN A 296 33.23 2.27 -9.34
CA ASN A 296 34.65 2.11 -9.05
C ASN A 296 35.52 2.65 -10.19
N THR A 297 35.13 2.38 -11.44
CA THR A 297 35.82 2.92 -12.62
C THR A 297 35.77 4.45 -12.64
N LEU A 298 34.61 5.03 -12.32
CA LEU A 298 34.45 6.48 -12.22
C LEU A 298 35.30 7.06 -11.10
N ALA A 299 35.34 6.43 -9.92
CA ALA A 299 36.15 6.87 -8.79
C ALA A 299 37.65 6.85 -9.11
N ALA A 300 38.15 5.79 -9.76
CA ALA A 300 39.53 5.70 -10.20
C ALA A 300 39.88 6.78 -11.26
N SER A 301 38.98 7.01 -12.22
CA SER A 301 39.15 8.03 -13.25
C SER A 301 39.18 9.44 -12.65
N PHE A 302 38.30 9.71 -11.68
CA PHE A 302 38.25 10.98 -10.95
C PHE A 302 39.52 11.20 -10.11
N HIS A 303 40.00 10.17 -9.41
CA HIS A 303 41.23 10.23 -8.63
C HIS A 303 42.43 10.60 -9.53
N LEU A 304 42.56 9.94 -10.69
CA LEU A 304 43.63 10.23 -11.65
C LEU A 304 43.56 11.67 -12.18
N MET A 305 42.36 12.16 -12.47
CA MET A 305 42.16 13.55 -12.89
C MET A 305 42.60 14.53 -11.78
N ALA A 306 42.16 14.32 -10.54
CA ALA A 306 42.53 15.19 -9.41
C ALA A 306 44.06 15.23 -9.20
N ALA A 307 44.73 14.07 -9.27
CA ALA A 307 46.18 13.98 -9.17
C ALA A 307 46.90 14.76 -10.30
N LYS A 308 46.40 14.67 -11.54
CA LYS A 308 46.94 15.43 -12.67
C LYS A 308 46.74 16.94 -12.53
N VAL A 309 45.60 17.38 -12.01
CA VAL A 309 45.35 18.81 -11.73
C VAL A 309 46.32 19.31 -10.66
N ALA A 310 46.47 18.57 -9.55
CA ALA A 310 47.40 18.90 -8.47
C ALA A 310 48.85 19.03 -8.97
N ALA A 311 49.29 18.10 -9.82
CA ALA A 311 50.62 18.14 -10.42
C ALA A 311 50.80 19.38 -11.31
N ARG A 312 49.82 19.71 -12.16
CA ARG A 312 49.86 20.90 -13.02
C ARG A 312 49.93 22.19 -12.21
N GLU A 313 49.16 22.30 -11.13
CA GLU A 313 49.17 23.50 -10.28
C GLU A 313 50.50 23.66 -9.53
N ARG A 314 51.09 22.57 -9.03
CA ARG A 314 52.43 22.60 -8.43
C ARG A 314 53.50 23.04 -9.43
N THR A 315 53.45 22.52 -10.66
CA THR A 315 54.36 22.94 -11.73
C THR A 315 54.18 24.42 -12.03
N LEU A 316 52.95 24.88 -12.26
CA LEU A 316 52.64 26.30 -12.51
C LEU A 316 53.12 27.20 -11.38
N THR A 317 52.91 26.80 -10.12
CA THR A 317 53.34 27.58 -8.96
C THR A 317 54.86 27.66 -8.87
N THR A 318 55.55 26.55 -9.17
CA THR A 318 57.03 26.52 -9.22
C THR A 318 57.57 27.39 -10.36
N GLU A 319 56.94 27.35 -11.53
CA GLU A 319 57.29 28.21 -12.66
C GLU A 319 57.05 29.69 -12.35
N VAL A 320 55.91 30.04 -11.75
CA VAL A 320 55.61 31.41 -11.30
C VAL A 320 56.62 31.89 -10.25
N GLN A 321 57.00 31.04 -9.29
CA GLN A 321 58.03 31.37 -8.31
C GLN A 321 59.41 31.58 -8.95
N ARG A 322 59.80 30.70 -9.87
CA ARG A 322 61.05 30.84 -10.63
C ARG A 322 61.07 32.14 -11.42
N LEU A 323 60.00 32.43 -12.17
CA LEU A 323 59.86 33.66 -12.94
C LEU A 323 59.91 34.91 -12.05
N LYS A 324 59.28 34.88 -10.86
CA LYS A 324 59.40 35.98 -9.88
C LYS A 324 60.85 36.21 -9.43
N VAL A 325 61.57 35.15 -9.09
CA VAL A 325 62.99 35.25 -8.68
C VAL A 325 63.85 35.79 -9.81
N GLU A 326 63.64 35.31 -11.04
CA GLU A 326 64.36 35.79 -12.22
C GLU A 326 64.09 37.27 -12.49
N ILE A 327 62.82 37.70 -12.46
CA ILE A 327 62.44 39.12 -12.62
C ILE A 327 63.06 39.99 -11.52
N ASP A 328 63.05 39.55 -10.27
CA ASP A 328 63.64 40.30 -9.16
C ASP A 328 65.18 40.40 -9.30
N GLN A 329 65.85 39.36 -9.79
CA GLN A 329 67.27 39.40 -10.09
C GLN A 329 67.59 40.37 -11.23
N THR A 330 66.82 40.33 -12.32
CA THR A 330 66.98 41.26 -13.44
C THR A 330 66.74 42.71 -13.01
N ARG A 331 65.68 42.97 -12.24
CA ARG A 331 65.41 44.30 -11.67
C ARG A 331 66.52 44.79 -10.74
N ARG A 332 67.09 43.90 -9.92
CA ARG A 332 68.25 44.23 -9.07
C ARG A 332 69.50 44.53 -9.90
N ALA A 333 69.76 43.75 -10.94
CA ALA A 333 70.88 43.99 -11.85
C ALA A 333 70.73 45.33 -12.57
N ASP A 334 69.53 45.66 -13.05
CA ASP A 334 69.23 46.95 -13.67
C ASP A 334 69.37 48.11 -12.68
N ALA A 335 68.92 47.95 -11.43
CA ALA A 335 69.09 48.95 -10.38
C ALA A 335 70.57 49.17 -10.03
N VAL A 336 71.36 48.10 -9.93
CA VAL A 336 72.82 48.19 -9.72
C VAL A 336 73.48 48.88 -10.90
N LYS A 337 73.09 48.54 -12.14
CA LYS A 337 73.62 49.16 -13.35
C LYS A 337 73.35 50.67 -13.37
N GLN A 338 72.12 51.09 -13.06
CA GLN A 338 71.77 52.51 -12.90
C GLN A 338 72.58 53.20 -11.80
N ILE A 339 72.87 52.52 -10.70
CA ILE A 339 73.71 53.07 -9.63
C ILE A 339 75.18 53.18 -10.07
N THR A 340 75.71 52.22 -10.82
CA THR A 340 77.09 52.25 -11.32
C THR A 340 77.30 53.24 -12.46
N GLU A 341 76.27 53.48 -13.27
CA GLU A 341 76.25 54.46 -14.36
C GLU A 341 75.81 55.86 -13.88
N SER A 342 75.43 56.01 -12.62
CA SER A 342 75.18 57.31 -12.00
C SER A 342 76.50 58.08 -11.81
N ASP A 343 76.47 59.37 -12.11
CA ASP A 343 77.59 60.30 -11.93
C ASP A 343 78.21 60.23 -10.53
N SER A 344 77.42 59.85 -9.52
CA SER A 344 77.88 59.70 -8.13
C SER A 344 78.91 58.56 -7.95
N PHE A 345 78.77 57.47 -8.71
CA PHE A 345 79.69 56.32 -8.62
C PHE A 345 80.99 56.57 -9.39
N ALA A 346 80.91 57.25 -10.53
CA ALA A 346 82.08 57.68 -11.30
C ALA A 346 82.98 58.61 -10.46
N ASP A 347 82.39 59.55 -9.71
CA ASP A 347 83.10 60.46 -8.82
C ASP A 347 83.81 59.75 -7.66
N LEU A 348 83.15 58.74 -7.05
CA LEU A 348 83.73 57.90 -6.00
C LEU A 348 84.89 57.05 -6.51
N ALA A 349 84.76 56.46 -7.70
CA ALA A 349 85.82 55.67 -8.33
C ALA A 349 87.05 56.54 -8.67
N ALA A 350 86.83 57.76 -9.16
CA ALA A 350 87.90 58.74 -9.42
C ALA A 350 88.67 59.09 -8.13
N LYS A 351 87.96 59.42 -7.03
CA LYS A 351 88.57 59.68 -5.71
C LYS A 351 89.40 58.50 -5.18
N ALA A 352 88.90 57.28 -5.33
CA ALA A 352 89.60 56.07 -4.89
C ALA A 352 90.87 55.79 -5.72
N ALA A 353 90.81 56.00 -7.04
CA ALA A 353 91.99 55.89 -7.91
C ALA A 353 93.06 56.93 -7.58
N GLU A 354 92.65 58.15 -7.25
CA GLU A 354 93.57 59.20 -6.82
C GLU A 354 94.26 58.85 -5.49
N MET A 355 93.53 58.31 -4.51
CA MET A 355 94.13 57.82 -3.26
C MET A 355 95.12 56.67 -3.49
N ARG A 356 94.83 55.73 -4.40
CA ARG A 356 95.76 54.63 -4.74
C ARG A 356 97.01 55.12 -5.46
N ARG A 357 96.90 56.17 -6.28
CA ARG A 357 98.07 56.78 -6.93
C ARG A 357 98.97 57.45 -5.90
N ARG A 358 98.36 58.16 -4.93
CA ARG A 358 99.09 58.74 -3.78
C ARG A 358 99.76 57.69 -2.89
N ALA A 359 99.22 56.47 -2.81
CA ALA A 359 99.82 55.37 -2.03
C ALA A 359 100.93 54.58 -2.78
N ARG A 360 101.13 54.82 -4.09
CA ARG A 360 102.24 54.23 -4.89
C ARG A 360 103.40 55.18 -5.12
N GLU A 361 103.22 56.47 -4.80
CA GLU A 361 104.22 57.54 -4.99
C GLU A 361 104.83 58.02 -3.66
N GLY A 362 104.59 57.31 -2.56
CA GLY A 362 105.27 57.47 -1.27
C GLY A 362 105.78 56.13 -0.78
#